data_AF-A0A9R0XJT9-F1
#
_entry.id   AF-A0A9R0XJT9-F1
#
_cell.length_a   1.000
_cell.length_b   1.000
_cell.length_c   1.000
_cell.angle_alpha   90.00
_cell.angle_beta   90.00
_cell.angle_gamma   90.00
#
_symmetry.space_group_name_H-M   'P 1'
#
loop_
_entity.id
_entity.type
_entity.pdbx_description
1 polymer ?
#
loop_
_entity_poly.entity_id
_entity_poly.type
_entity_poly.pdbx_seq_one_letter_code
_entity_poly.pdbx_strand_id
1 'polypeptide(L)'
;MGSLGKDAAAAAGERVVLAVNGARHEAAGVDPSTTLLEFLRTRTPVRGPKLGCGEGGCGACVVLISKYNPATDEVTEHSASSCLTLVGSLTNCSVTTSEGIGNTRHGYHPVQQRLAGFHASQCGFCTPGMCMSIFSALVKADKPDGPALPTGFSKLTCSEAEYAVSGNLCRCTGYRPILDTCKSFAADVDLEDLGFNSFWKKGTDRADVGKLPEYSSGAVCTFPEFLKSEIKGQMNDIPAAIAGQDGWYHPKSIEELHSLFDSNWFDENSVKIVASNTGAGVYKDQDLYDKYIDIQGIPELSVIDRSSKGVEIGAAVSISKAIEVFSDGTPVFTKIAGHLSKVASPFVRNTATVGGNVIMAQRLQFPSDIATVLLAAGSTVTVQTASKMLRLTMEEFLEQPPCDAKTILLSIFVPDWGSDNVIFETSRASPRPFGNAVSFVNSAFLARTSGQLIIEDICLAFGAYGVDHATRARKVEEFLKGKSMSAPVILEAVQLLKDVISPSEGTTHPEYRVSLAVSFLFSFLSSLGNNQNEPESAKAIASNGSCANGYEKYGLVASDDLPVRSRQELVFSDEYKPVGKPITKAGAELQASGGRLCMLVTSLLPRIASMEHLSVAHTLMPI
;
A
#
# COMPACT_ATOMS: atom_id res chain seq x y z
N MET A 1 11.30 55.20 -28.43
CA MET A 1 10.76 54.12 -29.28
C MET A 1 11.73 52.95 -29.25
N GLY A 2 11.58 52.07 -28.27
CA GLY A 2 12.47 50.95 -28.02
C GLY A 2 11.91 50.11 -26.89
N SER A 3 12.16 48.80 -26.94
CA SER A 3 11.82 47.79 -25.92
C SER A 3 10.37 47.26 -25.90
N LEU A 4 9.89 46.69 -27.01
CA LEU A 4 8.80 45.72 -27.01
C LEU A 4 9.16 44.63 -28.04
N GLY A 5 9.82 43.55 -27.61
CA GLY A 5 10.14 42.47 -28.55
C GLY A 5 11.14 41.39 -28.15
N LYS A 6 11.55 41.28 -26.88
CA LYS A 6 12.47 40.19 -26.46
C LYS A 6 12.03 39.32 -25.28
N ASP A 7 10.89 39.60 -24.64
CA ASP A 7 10.44 38.83 -23.46
C ASP A 7 9.35 37.78 -23.76
N ALA A 8 9.07 37.49 -25.04
CA ALA A 8 8.01 36.53 -25.42
C ALA A 8 8.53 35.14 -25.84
N ALA A 9 9.83 34.86 -25.73
CA ALA A 9 10.43 33.62 -26.24
C ALA A 9 11.04 32.70 -25.15
N ALA A 10 10.76 32.94 -23.86
CA ALA A 10 11.31 32.16 -22.74
C ALA A 10 10.26 31.35 -21.95
N ALA A 11 9.10 31.01 -22.54
CA ALA A 11 8.01 30.31 -21.83
C ALA A 11 7.43 29.11 -22.61
N ALA A 12 8.28 28.34 -23.29
CA ALA A 12 7.90 27.05 -23.86
C ALA A 12 8.41 25.92 -22.93
N GLY A 13 7.87 25.86 -21.71
CA GLY A 13 8.22 24.82 -20.75
C GLY A 13 7.50 23.51 -21.02
N GLU A 14 8.16 22.39 -20.67
CA GLU A 14 7.59 21.06 -20.80
C GLU A 14 6.42 20.91 -19.82
N ARG A 15 5.20 20.98 -20.36
CA ARG A 15 3.97 20.99 -19.58
C ARG A 15 3.70 19.57 -19.07
N VAL A 16 3.34 19.41 -17.80
CA VAL A 16 2.81 18.13 -17.32
C VAL A 16 1.50 17.85 -18.06
N VAL A 17 1.57 16.92 -19.02
CA VAL A 17 0.43 16.42 -19.79
C VAL A 17 0.02 15.08 -19.19
N LEU A 18 -1.26 14.95 -18.87
CA LEU A 18 -1.86 13.71 -18.37
C LEU A 18 -3.25 13.51 -18.97
N ALA A 19 -3.69 12.26 -19.04
CA ALA A 19 -5.07 11.94 -19.32
C ALA A 19 -5.87 11.81 -18.01
N VAL A 20 -7.07 12.37 -17.95
CA VAL A 20 -8.03 12.13 -16.86
C VAL A 20 -9.32 11.63 -17.48
N ASN A 21 -9.71 10.39 -17.17
CA ASN A 21 -10.89 9.73 -17.74
C ASN A 21 -10.93 9.79 -19.28
N GLY A 22 -9.77 9.58 -19.92
CA GLY A 22 -9.61 9.63 -21.37
C GLY A 22 -9.54 11.02 -22.00
N ALA A 23 -9.70 12.10 -21.22
CA ALA A 23 -9.55 13.48 -21.71
C ALA A 23 -8.14 14.01 -21.42
N ARG A 24 -7.56 14.76 -22.36
CA ARG A 24 -6.25 15.40 -22.21
C ARG A 24 -6.33 16.61 -21.27
N HIS A 25 -5.40 16.70 -20.33
CA HIS A 25 -5.25 17.83 -19.42
C HIS A 25 -3.79 18.28 -19.36
N GLU A 26 -3.59 19.60 -19.24
CA GLU A 26 -2.28 20.21 -18.99
C GLU A 26 -2.29 20.83 -17.59
N ALA A 27 -1.32 20.46 -16.75
CA ALA A 27 -1.15 21.04 -15.41
C ALA A 27 -0.16 22.22 -15.42
N ALA A 28 -0.33 23.14 -16.37
CA ALA A 28 0.52 24.33 -16.48
C ALA A 28 0.29 25.30 -15.30
N GLY A 29 1.38 25.82 -14.72
CA GLY A 29 1.33 26.78 -13.62
C GLY A 29 0.75 26.22 -12.32
N VAL A 30 0.89 24.91 -12.12
CA VAL A 30 0.52 24.21 -10.88
C VAL A 30 1.74 24.14 -9.98
N ASP A 31 1.55 24.39 -8.67
CA ASP A 31 2.63 24.30 -7.69
C ASP A 31 3.18 22.87 -7.61
N PRO A 32 4.51 22.66 -7.50
CA PRO A 32 5.13 21.33 -7.43
C PRO A 32 4.55 20.43 -6.34
N SER A 33 4.13 21.01 -5.21
CA SER A 33 3.54 20.29 -4.08
C SER A 33 2.08 19.87 -4.32
N THR A 34 1.46 20.29 -5.43
CA THR A 34 0.05 20.05 -5.71
C THR A 34 -0.22 18.55 -5.85
N THR A 35 -1.13 18.06 -5.00
CA THR A 35 -1.58 16.67 -5.06
C THR A 35 -2.53 16.42 -6.23
N LEU A 36 -2.56 15.20 -6.75
CA LEU A 36 -3.50 14.78 -7.79
C LEU A 36 -4.95 15.03 -7.36
N LEU A 37 -5.28 14.78 -6.08
CA LEU A 37 -6.62 15.03 -5.55
C LEU A 37 -7.00 16.51 -5.65
N GLU A 38 -6.08 17.40 -5.28
CA GLU A 38 -6.31 18.83 -5.39
C GLU A 38 -6.49 19.24 -6.85
N PHE A 39 -5.61 18.78 -7.75
CA PHE A 39 -5.70 19.08 -9.18
C PHE A 39 -7.02 18.62 -9.79
N LEU A 40 -7.45 17.37 -9.55
CA LEU A 40 -8.73 16.85 -10.03
C LEU A 40 -9.90 17.71 -9.55
N ARG A 41 -9.88 18.14 -8.29
CA ARG A 41 -10.99 18.87 -7.67
C ARG A 41 -11.01 20.36 -8.00
N THR A 42 -9.88 20.96 -8.37
CA THR A 42 -9.75 22.41 -8.57
C THR A 42 -9.56 22.79 -10.03
N ARG A 43 -8.90 21.96 -10.84
CA ARG A 43 -8.53 22.23 -12.24
C ARG A 43 -9.32 21.41 -13.26
N THR A 44 -10.08 20.40 -12.83
CA THR A 44 -10.94 19.60 -13.72
C THR A 44 -12.39 19.58 -13.20
N PRO A 45 -13.38 19.02 -13.92
CA PRO A 45 -14.73 18.83 -13.42
C PRO A 45 -14.91 17.60 -12.53
N VAL A 46 -13.86 16.79 -12.33
CA VAL A 46 -13.91 15.51 -11.60
C VAL A 46 -14.02 15.75 -10.09
N ARG A 47 -14.99 15.10 -9.44
CA ARG A 47 -15.29 15.31 -8.01
C ARG A 47 -15.41 14.01 -7.22
N GLY A 48 -15.30 12.86 -7.86
CA GLY A 48 -15.49 11.52 -7.32
C GLY A 48 -14.49 11.18 -6.25
N PRO A 49 -13.16 11.35 -6.48
CA PRO A 49 -12.17 11.23 -5.42
C PRO A 49 -12.44 12.26 -4.31
N LYS A 50 -12.53 11.78 -3.06
CA LYS A 50 -12.87 12.62 -1.90
C LYS A 50 -11.69 12.76 -0.94
N LEU A 51 -11.51 13.96 -0.38
CA LEU A 51 -10.58 14.19 0.73
C LEU A 51 -11.21 13.72 2.04
N GLY A 52 -10.80 12.55 2.53
CA GLY A 52 -11.27 12.01 3.81
C GLY A 52 -10.28 12.26 4.96
N CYS A 53 -9.02 11.88 4.78
CA CYS A 53 -7.97 11.97 5.82
C CYS A 53 -6.71 12.75 5.39
N GLY A 54 -6.35 12.74 4.10
CA GLY A 54 -5.13 13.40 3.61
C GLY A 54 -3.81 12.69 3.96
N GLU A 55 -3.89 11.43 4.37
CA GLU A 55 -2.74 10.63 4.84
C GLU A 55 -2.70 9.21 4.24
N GLY A 56 -3.55 8.91 3.25
CA GLY A 56 -3.59 7.60 2.61
C GLY A 56 -4.25 6.48 3.43
N GLY A 57 -4.76 6.75 4.64
CA GLY A 57 -5.35 5.73 5.50
C GLY A 57 -6.80 5.33 5.19
N CYS A 58 -7.59 6.19 4.54
CA CYS A 58 -9.05 5.97 4.39
C CYS A 58 -9.51 5.39 3.04
N GLY A 59 -8.74 5.53 1.97
CA GLY A 59 -9.11 5.06 0.63
C GLY A 59 -10.27 5.80 -0.08
N ALA A 60 -10.78 6.92 0.44
CA ALA A 60 -11.86 7.68 -0.22
C ALA A 60 -11.41 8.42 -1.51
N CYS A 61 -10.09 8.57 -1.70
CA CYS A 61 -9.45 9.27 -2.81
C CYS A 61 -8.78 8.30 -3.81
N VAL A 62 -9.08 7.00 -3.75
CA VAL A 62 -8.45 6.00 -4.62
C VAL A 62 -8.80 6.27 -6.09
N VAL A 63 -7.78 6.20 -6.94
CA VAL A 63 -7.85 6.29 -8.40
C VAL A 63 -6.99 5.19 -9.01
N LEU A 64 -7.20 4.88 -10.28
CA LEU A 64 -6.31 4.01 -11.05
C LEU A 64 -5.34 4.88 -11.86
N ILE A 65 -4.05 4.59 -11.78
CA ILE A 65 -3.01 5.23 -12.59
C ILE A 65 -2.47 4.19 -13.56
N SER A 66 -2.45 4.56 -14.84
CA SER A 66 -1.97 3.74 -15.94
C SER A 66 -0.76 4.40 -16.58
N LYS A 67 0.32 3.64 -16.73
CA LYS A 67 1.57 4.05 -17.41
C LYS A 67 1.80 3.18 -18.63
N TYR A 68 2.28 3.78 -19.70
CA TYR A 68 2.55 3.10 -20.96
C TYR A 68 4.06 2.96 -21.18
N ASN A 69 4.52 1.76 -21.47
CA ASN A 69 5.90 1.49 -21.86
C ASN A 69 6.00 1.36 -23.39
N PRO A 70 6.59 2.34 -24.08
CA PRO A 70 6.68 2.31 -25.53
C PRO A 70 7.65 1.24 -26.07
N ALA A 71 8.57 0.73 -25.25
CA ALA A 71 9.50 -0.32 -25.67
C ALA A 71 8.84 -1.70 -25.75
N THR A 72 7.85 -1.99 -24.89
CA THR A 72 7.10 -3.26 -24.88
C THR A 72 5.70 -3.14 -25.46
N ASP A 73 5.23 -1.93 -25.76
CA ASP A 73 3.85 -1.61 -26.15
C ASP A 73 2.80 -2.01 -25.09
N GLU A 74 3.21 -2.09 -23.82
CA GLU A 74 2.36 -2.53 -22.71
C GLU A 74 1.88 -1.36 -21.84
N VAL A 75 0.69 -1.54 -21.27
CA VAL A 75 0.14 -0.64 -20.24
C VAL A 75 0.21 -1.36 -18.89
N THR A 76 0.67 -0.62 -17.88
CA THR A 76 0.69 -1.07 -16.49
C THR A 76 -0.21 -0.20 -15.64
N GLU A 77 -1.09 -0.84 -14.88
CA GLU A 77 -2.04 -0.17 -14.01
C GLU A 77 -1.81 -0.49 -12.54
N HIS A 78 -2.00 0.52 -11.70
CA HIS A 78 -2.02 0.35 -10.26
C HIS A 78 -2.96 1.36 -9.61
N SER A 79 -3.58 0.97 -8.50
CA SER A 79 -4.34 1.91 -7.67
C SER A 79 -3.41 2.76 -6.83
N ALA A 80 -3.78 4.03 -6.63
CA ALA A 80 -3.02 4.99 -5.85
C ALA A 80 -3.93 5.89 -5.00
N SER A 81 -3.39 6.40 -3.89
CA SER A 81 -4.04 7.46 -3.10
C SER A 81 -3.77 8.84 -3.72
N SER A 82 -4.77 9.41 -4.39
CA SER A 82 -4.58 10.71 -5.06
C SER A 82 -4.26 11.88 -4.12
N CYS A 83 -4.52 11.76 -2.81
CA CYS A 83 -4.13 12.80 -1.84
C CYS A 83 -2.63 12.77 -1.47
N LEU A 84 -1.90 11.73 -1.85
CA LEU A 84 -0.45 11.62 -1.64
C LEU A 84 0.32 11.64 -2.95
N THR A 85 -0.30 11.29 -4.08
CA THR A 85 0.31 11.40 -5.41
C THR A 85 0.47 12.88 -5.81
N LEU A 86 1.67 13.28 -6.21
CA LEU A 86 1.97 14.63 -6.69
C LEU A 86 1.74 14.71 -8.21
N VAL A 87 1.24 15.84 -8.71
CA VAL A 87 0.92 15.97 -10.14
C VAL A 87 2.17 15.94 -11.01
N GLY A 88 3.29 16.48 -10.52
CA GLY A 88 4.58 16.49 -11.23
C GLY A 88 5.05 15.10 -11.64
N SER A 89 4.77 14.06 -10.85
CA SER A 89 5.16 12.67 -11.14
C SER A 89 4.21 11.95 -12.13
N LEU A 90 3.22 12.65 -12.71
CA LEU A 90 2.18 12.06 -13.56
C LEU A 90 2.26 12.46 -15.02
N THR A 91 3.37 13.07 -15.44
CA THR A 91 3.65 13.31 -16.85
C THR A 91 3.49 12.01 -17.65
N ASN A 92 2.77 12.09 -18.77
CA ASN A 92 2.49 10.95 -19.66
C ASN A 92 1.73 9.78 -19.01
N CYS A 93 1.03 10.01 -17.90
CA CYS A 93 0.17 9.02 -17.24
C CYS A 93 -1.31 9.22 -17.58
N SER A 94 -2.09 8.15 -17.45
CA SER A 94 -3.56 8.20 -17.51
C SER A 94 -4.16 7.92 -16.13
N VAL A 95 -5.07 8.78 -15.69
CA VAL A 95 -5.79 8.68 -14.42
C VAL A 95 -7.24 8.33 -14.70
N THR A 96 -7.71 7.20 -14.15
CA THR A 96 -9.12 6.81 -14.18
C THR A 96 -9.74 6.97 -12.80
N THR A 97 -10.87 7.67 -12.73
CA THR A 97 -11.68 7.86 -11.52
C THR A 97 -13.02 7.13 -11.63
N SER A 98 -13.83 7.14 -10.56
CA SER A 98 -15.13 6.47 -10.61
C SER A 98 -16.04 7.06 -11.68
N GLU A 99 -15.99 8.36 -11.95
CA GLU A 99 -16.71 8.97 -13.08
C GLU A 99 -16.26 8.43 -14.44
N GLY A 100 -15.00 8.02 -14.55
CA GLY A 100 -14.37 7.53 -15.77
C GLY A 100 -14.77 6.11 -16.13
N ILE A 101 -15.07 5.26 -15.13
CA ILE A 101 -15.55 3.89 -15.39
C ILE A 101 -17.05 3.86 -15.75
N GLY A 102 -17.83 4.86 -15.31
CA GLY A 102 -19.26 4.95 -15.59
C GLY A 102 -19.94 6.13 -14.89
N ASN A 103 -21.03 6.65 -15.47
CA ASN A 103 -21.75 7.81 -14.95
C ASN A 103 -23.17 7.93 -15.56
N THR A 104 -23.94 8.95 -15.15
CA THR A 104 -25.31 9.20 -15.62
C THR A 104 -25.44 9.45 -17.13
N ARG A 105 -24.36 9.85 -17.82
CA ARG A 105 -24.40 10.17 -19.26
C ARG A 105 -24.12 8.96 -20.13
N HIS A 106 -23.18 8.11 -19.72
CA HIS A 106 -22.70 6.98 -20.52
C HIS A 106 -23.18 5.62 -20.00
N GLY A 107 -23.93 5.60 -18.90
CA GLY A 107 -24.29 4.38 -18.18
C GLY A 107 -23.30 4.09 -17.06
N TYR A 108 -23.77 3.36 -16.06
CA TYR A 108 -22.97 2.98 -14.91
C TYR A 108 -22.21 1.69 -15.18
N HIS A 109 -20.99 1.60 -14.64
CA HIS A 109 -20.20 0.38 -14.69
C HIS A 109 -20.86 -0.72 -13.82
N PRO A 110 -20.71 -2.02 -14.15
CA PRO A 110 -21.19 -3.11 -13.32
C PRO A 110 -20.74 -3.02 -11.85
N VAL A 111 -19.53 -2.54 -11.59
CA VAL A 111 -19.04 -2.26 -10.21
C VAL A 111 -19.95 -1.27 -9.48
N GLN A 112 -20.38 -0.19 -10.15
CA GLN A 112 -21.24 0.83 -9.57
C GLN A 112 -22.67 0.31 -9.37
N GLN A 113 -23.18 -0.44 -10.36
CA GLN A 113 -24.53 -1.02 -10.33
C GLN A 113 -24.67 -2.11 -9.27
N ARG A 114 -23.70 -3.04 -9.20
CA ARG A 114 -23.66 -4.09 -8.17
C ARG A 114 -23.55 -3.49 -6.77
N LEU A 115 -22.68 -2.49 -6.57
CA LEU A 115 -22.58 -1.81 -5.27
C LEU A 115 -23.93 -1.19 -4.84
N ALA A 116 -24.62 -0.53 -5.77
CA ALA A 116 -25.95 0.01 -5.50
C ALA A 116 -26.96 -1.11 -5.17
N GLY A 117 -27.02 -2.17 -5.98
CA GLY A 117 -27.98 -3.26 -5.82
C GLY A 117 -27.75 -4.16 -4.60
N PHE A 118 -26.52 -4.29 -4.11
CA PHE A 118 -26.20 -4.95 -2.84
C PHE A 118 -26.40 -4.03 -1.61
N HIS A 119 -26.92 -2.82 -1.81
CA HIS A 119 -27.12 -1.82 -0.74
C HIS A 119 -25.80 -1.44 -0.04
N ALA A 120 -24.70 -1.44 -0.79
CA ALA A 120 -23.36 -1.20 -0.28
C ALA A 120 -22.99 0.29 -0.19
N SER A 121 -23.96 1.20 -0.40
CA SER A 121 -23.79 2.65 -0.25
C SER A 121 -24.87 3.27 0.65
N GLN A 122 -24.44 3.80 1.80
CA GLN A 122 -25.29 4.59 2.71
C GLN A 122 -24.99 6.08 2.59
N CYS A 123 -23.99 6.63 3.30
CA CYS A 123 -23.68 8.07 3.17
C CYS A 123 -23.14 8.43 1.79
N GLY A 124 -22.47 7.48 1.11
CA GLY A 124 -21.94 7.65 -0.24
C GLY A 124 -20.50 8.19 -0.34
N PHE A 125 -19.90 8.63 0.78
CA PHE A 125 -18.62 9.35 0.74
C PHE A 125 -17.44 8.46 0.37
N CYS A 126 -17.37 7.24 0.93
CA CYS A 126 -16.31 6.27 0.60
C CYS A 126 -16.57 5.51 -0.70
N THR A 127 -17.80 5.57 -1.23
CA THR A 127 -18.27 4.71 -2.33
C THR A 127 -17.44 4.83 -3.60
N PRO A 128 -17.04 6.03 -4.08
CA PRO A 128 -16.17 6.13 -5.26
C PRO A 128 -14.82 5.44 -5.06
N GLY A 129 -14.23 5.56 -3.88
CA GLY A 129 -12.97 4.89 -3.54
C GLY A 129 -13.12 3.37 -3.49
N MET A 130 -14.24 2.86 -2.96
CA MET A 130 -14.57 1.42 -3.00
C MET A 130 -14.69 0.92 -4.43
N CYS A 131 -15.41 1.65 -5.30
CA CYS A 131 -15.55 1.30 -6.72
C CYS A 131 -14.18 1.22 -7.40
N MET A 132 -13.28 2.17 -7.15
CA MET A 132 -11.96 2.18 -7.77
C MET A 132 -11.03 1.08 -7.25
N SER A 133 -11.12 0.72 -5.97
CA SER A 133 -10.38 -0.42 -5.43
C SER A 133 -10.85 -1.75 -6.04
N ILE A 134 -12.16 -1.98 -6.14
CA ILE A 134 -12.73 -3.17 -6.80
C ILE A 134 -12.31 -3.18 -8.27
N PHE A 135 -12.50 -2.08 -8.99
CA PHE A 135 -12.13 -1.96 -10.39
C PHE A 135 -10.63 -2.22 -10.63
N SER A 136 -9.76 -1.69 -9.78
CA SER A 136 -8.32 -1.94 -9.86
C SER A 136 -7.97 -3.42 -9.68
N ALA A 137 -8.67 -4.14 -8.80
CA ALA A 137 -8.46 -5.58 -8.60
C ALA A 137 -8.92 -6.38 -9.83
N LEU A 138 -10.06 -6.02 -10.42
CA LEU A 138 -10.58 -6.62 -11.66
C LEU A 138 -9.60 -6.44 -12.83
N VAL A 139 -9.12 -5.20 -13.04
CA VAL A 139 -8.13 -4.89 -14.10
C VAL A 139 -6.84 -5.69 -13.90
N LYS A 140 -6.38 -5.86 -12.65
CA LYS A 140 -5.17 -6.64 -12.35
C LYS A 140 -5.37 -8.14 -12.62
N ALA A 141 -6.50 -8.71 -12.20
CA ALA A 141 -6.78 -10.13 -12.33
C ALA A 141 -7.10 -10.55 -13.78
N ASP A 142 -7.76 -9.69 -14.53
CA ASP A 142 -8.26 -10.03 -15.87
C ASP A 142 -7.25 -9.73 -16.99
N LYS A 143 -5.96 -9.61 -16.65
CA LYS A 143 -4.88 -9.54 -17.63
C LYS A 143 -4.88 -10.76 -18.57
N PRO A 144 -4.45 -10.59 -19.83
CA PRO A 144 -4.60 -11.61 -20.88
C PRO A 144 -3.84 -12.91 -20.59
N ASP A 145 -2.77 -12.89 -19.79
CA ASP A 145 -1.83 -14.00 -19.58
C ASP A 145 -2.35 -15.12 -18.65
N GLY A 146 -3.67 -15.31 -18.53
CA GLY A 146 -4.28 -16.25 -17.59
C GLY A 146 -5.42 -17.08 -18.19
N PRO A 147 -6.06 -17.95 -17.38
CA PRO A 147 -7.18 -18.77 -17.83
C PRO A 147 -8.33 -17.92 -18.42
N ALA A 148 -9.15 -18.54 -19.26
CA ALA A 148 -10.28 -17.87 -19.88
C ALA A 148 -11.24 -17.29 -18.83
N LEU A 149 -11.78 -16.10 -19.09
CA LEU A 149 -12.72 -15.44 -18.20
C LEU A 149 -14.04 -16.22 -18.12
N PRO A 150 -14.56 -16.52 -16.92
CA PRO A 150 -15.92 -17.03 -16.78
C PRO A 150 -16.94 -15.92 -17.14
N THR A 151 -18.00 -16.27 -17.87
CA THR A 151 -19.01 -15.30 -18.32
C THR A 151 -19.62 -14.53 -17.14
N GLY A 152 -19.50 -13.20 -17.13
CA GLY A 152 -20.05 -12.32 -16.10
C GLY A 152 -19.21 -12.19 -14.82
N PHE A 153 -18.03 -12.83 -14.77
CA PHE A 153 -17.11 -12.85 -13.63
C PHE A 153 -15.67 -12.46 -14.05
N SER A 154 -14.85 -12.17 -13.05
CA SER A 154 -13.40 -11.97 -13.15
C SER A 154 -12.66 -13.24 -12.74
N LYS A 155 -11.34 -13.31 -13.00
CA LYS A 155 -10.46 -14.40 -12.53
C LYS A 155 -10.19 -14.38 -11.02
N LEU A 156 -10.68 -13.37 -10.29
CA LEU A 156 -10.50 -13.25 -8.84
C LEU A 156 -11.17 -14.42 -8.09
N THR A 157 -10.52 -14.86 -7.02
CA THR A 157 -11.17 -15.64 -5.96
C THR A 157 -11.97 -14.74 -5.02
N CYS A 158 -12.89 -15.32 -4.23
CA CYS A 158 -13.66 -14.58 -3.23
C CYS A 158 -12.74 -13.90 -2.21
N SER A 159 -11.66 -14.55 -1.80
CA SER A 159 -10.68 -14.00 -0.86
C SER A 159 -9.96 -12.78 -1.45
N GLU A 160 -9.49 -12.86 -2.70
CA GLU A 160 -8.85 -11.72 -3.38
C GLU A 160 -9.84 -10.57 -3.61
N ALA A 161 -11.08 -10.89 -3.95
CA ALA A 161 -12.14 -9.89 -4.12
C ALA A 161 -12.43 -9.15 -2.81
N GLU A 162 -12.56 -9.85 -1.68
CA GLU A 162 -12.72 -9.21 -0.36
C GLU A 162 -11.48 -8.39 0.03
N TYR A 163 -10.28 -8.90 -0.26
CA TYR A 163 -9.02 -8.21 0.02
C TYR A 163 -8.87 -6.89 -0.75
N ALA A 164 -9.50 -6.76 -1.92
CA ALA A 164 -9.45 -5.56 -2.76
C ALA A 164 -9.85 -4.28 -2.02
N VAL A 165 -10.79 -4.38 -1.06
CA VAL A 165 -11.30 -3.22 -0.29
C VAL A 165 -10.74 -3.14 1.13
N SER A 166 -9.78 -4.01 1.50
CA SER A 166 -9.17 -4.06 2.84
C SER A 166 -8.53 -2.73 3.28
N GLY A 167 -8.10 -1.90 2.31
CA GLY A 167 -7.53 -0.58 2.54
C GLY A 167 -8.54 0.56 2.66
N ASN A 168 -9.82 0.33 2.34
CA ASN A 168 -10.83 1.38 2.27
C ASN A 168 -11.65 1.43 3.57
N LEU A 169 -11.88 2.62 4.11
CA LEU A 169 -12.66 2.80 5.33
C LEU A 169 -14.12 3.17 5.02
N CYS A 170 -15.06 2.44 5.62
CA CYS A 170 -16.47 2.79 5.66
C CYS A 170 -16.97 2.84 7.10
N ARG A 171 -17.67 3.93 7.45
CA ARG A 171 -18.25 4.11 8.80
C ARG A 171 -19.73 3.71 8.90
N CYS A 172 -20.41 3.52 7.76
CA CYS A 172 -21.86 3.37 7.73
C CYS A 172 -22.34 1.94 7.49
N THR A 173 -21.73 1.21 6.55
CA THR A 173 -22.29 -0.05 6.03
C THR A 173 -21.96 -1.28 6.84
N GLY A 174 -20.94 -1.22 7.71
CA GLY A 174 -20.39 -2.39 8.39
C GLY A 174 -19.71 -3.40 7.45
N TYR A 175 -19.33 -2.98 6.24
CA TYR A 175 -18.64 -3.73 5.18
C TYR A 175 -19.37 -4.93 4.57
N ARG A 176 -20.22 -5.64 5.31
CA ARG A 176 -20.96 -6.82 4.82
C ARG A 176 -21.50 -6.67 3.38
N PRO A 177 -22.32 -5.64 3.04
CA PRO A 177 -22.83 -5.49 1.66
C PRO A 177 -21.75 -5.15 0.63
N ILE A 178 -20.65 -4.51 1.05
CA ILE A 178 -19.51 -4.21 0.18
C ILE A 178 -18.77 -5.51 -0.16
N LEU A 179 -18.57 -6.40 0.81
CA LEU A 179 -17.94 -7.70 0.59
C LEU A 179 -18.81 -8.60 -0.31
N ASP A 180 -20.14 -8.59 -0.14
CA ASP A 180 -21.07 -9.26 -1.07
C ASP A 180 -20.90 -8.73 -2.51
N THR A 181 -20.77 -7.39 -2.66
CA THR A 181 -20.50 -6.78 -3.96
C THR A 181 -19.19 -7.28 -4.55
N CYS A 182 -18.12 -7.35 -3.76
CA CYS A 182 -16.81 -7.81 -4.22
C CYS A 182 -16.89 -9.27 -4.70
N LYS A 183 -17.41 -10.15 -3.84
CA LYS A 183 -17.58 -11.58 -4.16
C LYS A 183 -18.44 -11.83 -5.38
N SER A 184 -19.42 -10.96 -5.69
CA SER A 184 -20.23 -11.13 -6.90
C SER A 184 -19.42 -11.15 -8.20
N PHE A 185 -18.18 -10.65 -8.21
CA PHE A 185 -17.27 -10.71 -9.35
C PHE A 185 -16.32 -11.90 -9.35
N ALA A 186 -16.22 -12.66 -8.25
CA ALA A 186 -15.27 -13.75 -8.12
C ALA A 186 -15.71 -15.01 -8.90
N ALA A 187 -14.76 -15.76 -9.42
CA ALA A 187 -15.00 -16.96 -10.21
C ALA A 187 -15.51 -18.15 -9.39
N ASP A 188 -15.16 -18.19 -8.10
CA ASP A 188 -15.46 -19.26 -7.14
C ASP A 188 -16.64 -18.93 -6.21
N VAL A 189 -17.40 -17.86 -6.49
CA VAL A 189 -18.51 -17.43 -5.64
C VAL A 189 -19.71 -18.38 -5.75
N ASP A 190 -20.27 -18.77 -4.60
CA ASP A 190 -21.64 -19.25 -4.54
C ASP A 190 -22.60 -18.05 -4.48
N LEU A 191 -23.40 -17.84 -5.53
CA LEU A 191 -24.35 -16.73 -5.60
C LEU A 191 -25.43 -16.80 -4.50
N GLU A 192 -25.73 -17.99 -3.97
CA GLU A 192 -26.70 -18.16 -2.88
C GLU A 192 -26.15 -17.67 -1.53
N ASP A 193 -24.81 -17.67 -1.38
CA ASP A 193 -24.11 -17.14 -0.21
C ASP A 193 -24.11 -15.61 -0.17
N LEU A 194 -24.30 -14.95 -1.31
CA LEU A 194 -24.38 -13.49 -1.36
C LEU A 194 -25.58 -12.99 -0.52
N GLY A 195 -25.32 -11.93 0.23
CA GLY A 195 -26.29 -11.31 1.11
C GLY A 195 -27.46 -10.65 0.38
N PHE A 196 -28.25 -9.93 1.17
CA PHE A 196 -29.43 -9.22 0.70
C PHE A 196 -29.11 -8.22 -0.43
N ASN A 197 -29.91 -8.26 -1.50
CA ASN A 197 -29.72 -7.45 -2.71
C ASN A 197 -31.02 -7.22 -3.49
N SER A 198 -30.96 -6.38 -4.52
CA SER A 198 -32.09 -6.02 -5.39
C SER A 198 -32.20 -6.84 -6.68
N PHE A 199 -31.30 -7.79 -6.94
CA PHE A 199 -31.25 -8.56 -8.18
C PHE A 199 -32.14 -9.81 -8.14
N TRP A 200 -32.30 -10.42 -6.96
CA TRP A 200 -33.21 -11.53 -6.72
C TRP A 200 -33.77 -11.49 -5.30
N LYS A 201 -34.95 -12.11 -5.10
CA LYS A 201 -35.54 -12.27 -3.77
C LYS A 201 -35.02 -13.52 -3.08
N LYS A 202 -34.13 -13.35 -2.10
CA LYS A 202 -33.56 -14.45 -1.30
C LYS A 202 -34.67 -15.32 -0.70
N GLY A 203 -34.60 -16.64 -0.90
CA GLY A 203 -35.57 -17.63 -0.42
C GLY A 203 -36.80 -17.85 -1.29
N THR A 204 -36.98 -17.09 -2.38
CA THR A 204 -38.10 -17.28 -3.33
C THR A 204 -37.63 -17.40 -4.77
N ASP A 205 -36.62 -16.62 -5.16
CA ASP A 205 -35.97 -16.69 -6.46
C ASP A 205 -34.63 -17.41 -6.34
N ARG A 206 -34.29 -18.22 -7.36
CA ARG A 206 -32.92 -18.74 -7.51
C ARG A 206 -31.96 -17.60 -7.87
N ALA A 207 -30.79 -17.59 -7.23
CA ALA A 207 -29.71 -16.68 -7.61
C ALA A 207 -29.19 -17.07 -9.01
N ASP A 208 -28.99 -16.06 -9.86
CA ASP A 208 -28.65 -16.28 -11.26
C ASP A 208 -27.73 -15.16 -11.77
N VAL A 209 -26.66 -15.55 -12.47
CA VAL A 209 -25.67 -14.60 -12.99
C VAL A 209 -26.28 -13.65 -14.02
N GLY A 210 -27.27 -14.09 -14.81
CA GLY A 210 -27.96 -13.25 -15.80
C GLY A 210 -28.84 -12.16 -15.19
N LYS A 211 -29.09 -12.21 -13.87
CA LYS A 211 -29.75 -11.12 -13.12
C LYS A 211 -28.77 -10.07 -12.60
N LEU A 212 -27.47 -10.36 -12.59
CA LEU A 212 -26.46 -9.37 -12.25
C LEU A 212 -26.18 -8.48 -13.48
N PRO A 213 -25.80 -7.22 -13.25
CA PRO A 213 -25.23 -6.40 -14.31
C PRO A 213 -24.03 -7.10 -14.96
N GLU A 214 -24.10 -7.26 -16.28
CA GLU A 214 -23.12 -8.00 -17.08
C GLU A 214 -21.75 -7.33 -17.00
N TYR A 215 -20.73 -8.11 -16.65
CA TYR A 215 -19.35 -7.65 -16.55
C TYR A 215 -18.51 -8.25 -17.68
N SER A 216 -17.75 -7.39 -18.36
CA SER A 216 -16.76 -7.77 -19.36
C SER A 216 -15.44 -7.04 -19.11
N SER A 217 -14.34 -7.79 -19.14
CA SER A 217 -13.00 -7.22 -19.03
C SER A 217 -12.67 -6.35 -20.24
N GLY A 218 -11.89 -5.28 -20.03
CA GLY A 218 -11.44 -4.38 -21.09
C GLY A 218 -12.50 -3.41 -21.64
N ALA A 219 -13.72 -3.40 -21.10
CA ALA A 219 -14.77 -2.47 -21.55
C ALA A 219 -14.43 -0.98 -21.29
N VAL A 220 -13.58 -0.71 -20.30
CA VAL A 220 -13.08 0.63 -19.98
C VAL A 220 -11.64 0.76 -20.48
N CYS A 221 -11.42 1.71 -21.39
CA CYS A 221 -10.08 2.05 -21.85
C CYS A 221 -9.32 2.80 -20.74
N THR A 222 -8.32 2.16 -20.14
CA THR A 222 -7.50 2.72 -19.06
C THR A 222 -6.42 3.66 -19.56
N PHE A 223 -5.99 3.51 -20.82
CA PHE A 223 -4.95 4.33 -21.43
C PHE A 223 -5.32 4.75 -22.86
N PRO A 224 -5.54 6.05 -23.12
CA PRO A 224 -6.06 6.51 -24.41
C PRO A 224 -5.01 6.52 -25.52
N GLU A 225 -5.43 6.22 -26.75
CA GLU A 225 -4.56 6.13 -27.93
C GLU A 225 -3.86 7.43 -28.31
N PHE A 226 -4.49 8.60 -28.03
CA PHE A 226 -3.82 9.89 -28.28
C PHE A 226 -2.55 10.02 -27.45
N LEU A 227 -2.58 9.55 -26.19
CA LEU A 227 -1.44 9.66 -25.28
C LEU A 227 -0.35 8.66 -25.67
N LYS A 228 -0.71 7.46 -26.15
CA LYS A 228 0.27 6.53 -26.74
C LYS A 228 0.98 7.15 -27.94
N SER A 229 0.22 7.83 -28.80
CA SER A 229 0.75 8.51 -29.98
C SER A 229 1.68 9.66 -29.62
N GLU A 230 1.32 10.48 -28.62
CA GLU A 230 2.18 11.55 -28.09
C GLU A 230 3.50 10.99 -27.51
N ILE A 231 3.44 9.94 -26.70
CA ILE A 231 4.64 9.31 -26.10
C ILE A 231 5.56 8.72 -27.18
N LYS A 232 5.01 7.98 -28.16
CA LYS A 232 5.78 7.44 -29.29
C LYS A 232 6.39 8.56 -30.15
N GLY A 233 5.69 9.68 -30.30
CA GLY A 233 6.18 10.87 -30.99
C GLY A 233 7.39 11.50 -30.30
N GLN A 234 7.31 11.68 -28.98
CA GLN A 234 8.39 12.26 -28.17
C GLN A 234 9.69 11.45 -28.20
N MET A 235 9.62 10.12 -28.37
CA MET A 235 10.82 9.28 -28.50
C MET A 235 11.64 9.55 -29.77
N ASN A 236 11.03 10.13 -30.81
CA ASN A 236 11.71 10.47 -32.05
C ASN A 236 12.42 11.83 -31.99
N ASP A 237 12.15 12.63 -30.96
CA ASP A 237 12.80 13.90 -30.71
C ASP A 237 14.05 13.71 -29.83
N ILE A 238 15.10 14.50 -30.08
CA ILE A 238 16.34 14.46 -29.29
C ILE A 238 16.01 14.83 -27.84
N PRO A 239 16.42 14.04 -26.82
CA PRO A 239 16.13 14.36 -25.43
C PRO A 239 16.64 15.76 -25.10
N ALA A 240 15.73 16.67 -24.76
CA ALA A 240 16.13 17.97 -24.24
C ALA A 240 16.89 17.77 -22.93
N ALA A 241 18.08 18.36 -22.83
CA ALA A 241 18.89 18.35 -21.63
C ALA A 241 18.10 18.86 -20.43
N ILE A 242 18.11 18.11 -19.32
CA ILE A 242 17.70 18.46 -17.94
C ILE A 242 16.66 19.61 -17.93
N ALA A 243 15.46 19.37 -18.45
CA ALA A 243 14.39 20.34 -18.37
C ALA A 243 13.71 20.23 -17.00
N GLY A 244 14.40 20.70 -15.97
CA GLY A 244 13.76 21.01 -14.70
C GLY A 244 13.06 22.35 -14.81
N GLN A 245 11.79 22.35 -15.17
CA GLN A 245 11.01 23.56 -15.36
C GLN A 245 9.71 23.42 -14.57
N ASP A 246 9.30 24.51 -13.93
CA ASP A 246 8.25 24.54 -12.89
C ASP A 246 8.59 23.75 -11.61
N GLY A 247 9.87 23.67 -11.21
CA GLY A 247 10.26 23.13 -9.90
C GLY A 247 10.28 21.59 -9.79
N TRP A 248 10.23 20.86 -10.91
CA TRP A 248 10.26 19.39 -10.91
C TRP A 248 11.35 18.84 -11.84
N TYR A 249 12.18 17.93 -11.35
CA TYR A 249 13.37 17.40 -12.04
C TYR A 249 13.30 15.88 -12.13
N HIS A 250 13.63 15.31 -13.29
CA HIS A 250 13.56 13.86 -13.57
C HIS A 250 14.91 13.32 -14.06
N PRO A 251 15.91 13.15 -13.17
CA PRO A 251 17.18 12.52 -13.55
C PRO A 251 16.95 11.13 -14.16
N LYS A 252 17.72 10.82 -15.21
CA LYS A 252 17.68 9.53 -15.93
C LYS A 252 18.80 8.58 -15.51
N SER A 253 19.79 9.08 -14.78
CA SER A 253 20.88 8.28 -14.21
C SER A 253 21.34 8.82 -12.85
N ILE A 254 22.16 8.03 -12.16
CA ILE A 254 22.77 8.43 -10.89
C ILE A 254 23.75 9.61 -11.09
N GLU A 255 24.45 9.66 -12.22
CA GLU A 255 25.36 10.77 -12.57
C GLU A 255 24.61 12.08 -12.78
N GLU A 256 23.44 12.04 -13.43
CA GLU A 256 22.58 13.22 -13.57
C GLU A 256 22.06 13.70 -12.22
N LEU A 257 21.66 12.78 -11.34
CA LEU A 257 21.24 13.10 -9.97
C LEU A 257 22.37 13.78 -9.18
N HIS A 258 23.60 13.27 -9.27
CA HIS A 258 24.76 13.92 -8.64
C HIS A 258 25.05 15.29 -9.23
N SER A 259 24.94 15.44 -10.55
CA SER A 259 25.13 16.74 -11.21
C SER A 259 24.11 17.77 -10.71
N LEU A 260 22.89 17.36 -10.36
CA LEU A 260 21.90 18.23 -9.71
C LEU A 260 22.32 18.62 -8.29
N PHE A 261 22.87 17.70 -7.50
CA PHE A 261 23.37 17.98 -6.14
C PHE A 261 24.58 18.91 -6.09
N ASP A 262 25.42 18.89 -7.13
CA ASP A 262 26.61 19.74 -7.24
C ASP A 262 26.33 21.08 -7.91
N SER A 263 25.13 21.24 -8.45
CA SER A 263 24.68 22.50 -9.03
C SER A 263 24.31 23.52 -7.94
N ASN A 264 24.36 24.82 -8.27
CA ASN A 264 23.91 25.90 -7.38
C ASN A 264 22.39 25.90 -7.09
N TRP A 265 21.66 24.89 -7.57
CA TRP A 265 20.21 24.78 -7.45
C TRP A 265 19.76 24.01 -6.21
N PHE A 266 20.63 23.18 -5.65
CA PHE A 266 20.31 22.28 -4.53
C PHE A 266 20.61 22.95 -3.18
N ASP A 267 19.55 23.42 -2.52
CA ASP A 267 19.53 23.81 -1.11
C ASP A 267 18.59 22.84 -0.37
N GLU A 268 19.10 22.18 0.69
CA GLU A 268 18.40 21.13 1.43
C GLU A 268 17.05 21.59 2.01
N ASN A 269 16.88 22.90 2.23
CA ASN A 269 15.63 23.49 2.73
C ASN A 269 14.60 23.79 1.62
N SER A 270 14.99 23.63 0.35
CA SER A 270 14.16 23.97 -0.83
C SER A 270 13.87 22.77 -1.72
N VAL A 271 14.71 21.72 -1.65
CA VAL A 271 14.61 20.54 -2.53
C VAL A 271 14.14 19.31 -1.78
N LYS A 272 13.14 18.62 -2.35
CA LYS A 272 12.68 17.32 -1.88
C LYS A 272 12.97 16.21 -2.89
N ILE A 273 13.67 15.17 -2.46
CA ILE A 273 13.83 13.93 -3.25
C ILE A 273 12.59 13.08 -3.07
N VAL A 274 12.01 12.63 -4.18
CA VAL A 274 10.81 11.80 -4.19
C VAL A 274 10.99 10.61 -5.14
N ALA A 275 10.71 9.40 -4.67
CA ALA A 275 10.34 8.28 -5.56
C ALA A 275 8.82 8.09 -5.59
N SER A 276 8.20 8.57 -4.52
CA SER A 276 6.78 8.67 -4.23
C SER A 276 6.66 9.69 -3.09
N ASN A 277 5.45 9.99 -2.64
CA ASN A 277 5.21 10.96 -1.58
C ASN A 277 4.34 10.39 -0.45
N THR A 278 4.33 9.06 -0.28
CA THR A 278 3.54 8.40 0.78
C THR A 278 4.05 8.71 2.19
N GLY A 279 5.32 9.09 2.34
CA GLY A 279 5.89 9.53 3.62
C GLY A 279 5.19 10.78 4.20
N ALA A 280 4.68 11.66 3.33
CA ALA A 280 3.88 12.84 3.72
C ALA A 280 2.53 12.48 4.39
N GLY A 281 2.11 11.22 4.29
CA GLY A 281 0.98 10.70 5.06
C GLY A 281 1.31 10.49 6.53
N VAL A 282 2.58 10.24 6.88
CA VAL A 282 3.03 9.98 8.25
C VAL A 282 3.64 11.23 8.86
N TYR A 283 4.64 11.81 8.21
CA TYR A 283 5.30 13.04 8.63
C TYR A 283 4.91 14.13 7.65
N LYS A 284 4.14 15.12 8.12
CA LYS A 284 3.79 16.27 7.28
C LYS A 284 5.06 17.07 7.00
N ASP A 285 5.22 17.47 5.74
CA ASP A 285 6.27 18.40 5.34
C ASP A 285 6.08 19.68 6.16
N GLN A 286 7.07 20.02 6.99
CA GLN A 286 7.06 21.26 7.78
C GLN A 286 7.56 22.44 6.95
N ASP A 287 8.44 22.15 5.99
CA ASP A 287 9.05 23.12 5.09
C ASP A 287 8.30 23.19 3.75
N LEU A 288 8.30 24.39 3.16
CA LEU A 288 7.79 24.61 1.81
C LEU A 288 8.90 24.28 0.80
N TYR A 289 8.78 23.12 0.16
CA TYR A 289 9.66 22.75 -0.94
C TYR A 289 9.16 23.39 -2.24
N ASP A 290 10.01 24.14 -2.91
CA ASP A 290 9.73 24.72 -4.23
C ASP A 290 10.34 23.89 -5.37
N LYS A 291 11.17 22.89 -5.04
CA LYS A 291 11.85 22.01 -5.98
C LYS A 291 11.73 20.54 -5.58
N TYR A 292 11.52 19.68 -6.57
CA TYR A 292 11.36 18.24 -6.38
C TYR A 292 12.23 17.48 -7.36
N ILE A 293 12.95 16.47 -6.87
CA ILE A 293 13.74 15.56 -7.70
C ILE A 293 13.07 14.19 -7.68
N ASP A 294 12.45 13.80 -8.79
CA ASP A 294 11.82 12.50 -8.97
C ASP A 294 12.82 11.46 -9.47
N ILE A 295 13.19 10.55 -8.57
CA ILE A 295 14.18 9.50 -8.82
C ILE A 295 13.56 8.20 -9.36
N GLN A 296 12.24 8.13 -9.56
CA GLN A 296 11.57 6.94 -10.08
C GLN A 296 12.00 6.60 -11.52
N GLY A 297 12.47 7.60 -12.26
CA GLY A 297 12.95 7.44 -13.64
C GLY A 297 14.34 6.81 -13.79
N ILE A 298 15.08 6.61 -12.68
CA ILE A 298 16.45 6.07 -12.70
C ILE A 298 16.37 4.52 -12.75
N PRO A 299 16.81 3.86 -13.84
CA PRO A 299 16.66 2.42 -14.02
C PRO A 299 17.33 1.59 -12.92
N GLU A 300 18.51 2.01 -12.45
CA GLU A 300 19.32 1.35 -11.41
C GLU A 300 18.55 1.20 -10.10
N LEU A 301 17.66 2.15 -9.78
CA LEU A 301 16.85 2.14 -8.57
C LEU A 301 15.62 1.22 -8.69
N SER A 302 15.33 0.69 -9.87
CA SER A 302 14.17 -0.18 -10.12
C SER A 302 14.57 -1.63 -10.41
N VAL A 303 15.86 -1.98 -10.29
CA VAL A 303 16.39 -3.33 -10.55
C VAL A 303 15.81 -4.35 -9.58
N ILE A 304 15.49 -5.53 -10.10
CA ILE A 304 15.16 -6.72 -9.30
C ILE A 304 16.04 -7.84 -9.84
N ASP A 305 17.03 -8.28 -9.06
CA ASP A 305 17.92 -9.37 -9.45
C ASP A 305 17.77 -10.56 -8.49
N ARG A 306 17.61 -11.76 -9.05
CA ARG A 306 17.49 -13.01 -8.29
C ARG A 306 18.71 -13.87 -8.58
N SER A 307 19.43 -14.23 -7.53
CA SER A 307 20.58 -15.11 -7.59
C SER A 307 20.42 -16.28 -6.64
N SER A 308 21.30 -17.28 -6.74
CA SER A 308 21.37 -18.37 -5.76
C SER A 308 21.76 -17.92 -4.35
N LYS A 309 22.25 -16.67 -4.19
CA LYS A 309 22.63 -16.11 -2.88
C LYS A 309 21.49 -15.34 -2.21
N GLY A 310 20.46 -14.96 -2.96
CA GLY A 310 19.43 -14.03 -2.48
C GLY A 310 18.88 -13.12 -3.57
N VAL A 311 18.10 -12.14 -3.14
CA VAL A 311 17.38 -11.21 -4.00
C VAL A 311 17.88 -9.78 -3.75
N GLU A 312 18.27 -9.09 -4.80
CA GLU A 312 18.57 -7.65 -4.78
C GLU A 312 17.37 -6.86 -5.32
N ILE A 313 16.94 -5.85 -4.56
CA ILE A 313 15.79 -5.00 -4.87
C ILE A 313 16.24 -3.54 -4.85
N GLY A 314 16.03 -2.83 -5.95
CA GLY A 314 16.30 -1.40 -6.07
C GLY A 314 15.41 -0.56 -5.16
N ALA A 315 15.91 0.59 -4.71
CA ALA A 315 15.24 1.44 -3.73
C ALA A 315 13.91 2.04 -4.19
N ALA A 316 13.69 2.21 -5.50
CA ALA A 316 12.46 2.72 -6.10
C ALA A 316 11.41 1.62 -6.36
N VAL A 317 11.74 0.34 -6.12
CA VAL A 317 10.77 -0.76 -6.23
C VAL A 317 9.64 -0.58 -5.20
N SER A 318 8.40 -0.69 -5.66
CA SER A 318 7.23 -0.54 -4.80
C SER A 318 7.13 -1.69 -3.80
N ILE A 319 6.54 -1.44 -2.63
CA ILE A 319 6.33 -2.48 -1.61
C ILE A 319 5.45 -3.60 -2.18
N SER A 320 4.43 -3.27 -2.98
CA SER A 320 3.61 -4.28 -3.67
C SER A 320 4.44 -5.18 -4.59
N LYS A 321 5.40 -4.61 -5.33
CA LYS A 321 6.26 -5.41 -6.20
C LYS A 321 7.25 -6.26 -5.40
N ALA A 322 7.79 -5.73 -4.30
CA ALA A 322 8.63 -6.51 -3.39
C ALA A 322 7.87 -7.71 -2.79
N ILE A 323 6.60 -7.54 -2.41
CA ILE A 323 5.75 -8.66 -1.96
C ILE A 323 5.66 -9.74 -3.04
N GLU A 324 5.32 -9.37 -4.28
CA GLU A 324 5.27 -10.33 -5.41
C GLU A 324 6.60 -11.06 -5.60
N VAL A 325 7.73 -10.37 -5.46
CA VAL A 325 9.06 -10.97 -5.63
C VAL A 325 9.34 -12.03 -4.55
N PHE A 326 8.96 -11.75 -3.30
CA PHE A 326 9.22 -12.66 -2.18
C PHE A 326 8.19 -13.78 -2.02
N SER A 327 6.96 -13.63 -2.54
CA SER A 327 5.89 -14.62 -2.41
C SER A 327 6.23 -16.00 -3.00
N ASP A 328 7.05 -16.06 -4.05
CA ASP A 328 7.44 -17.31 -4.73
C ASP A 328 8.79 -17.87 -4.23
N GLY A 329 9.21 -17.47 -3.02
CA GLY A 329 10.56 -17.71 -2.50
C GLY A 329 10.67 -18.82 -1.46
N THR A 330 11.81 -18.85 -0.76
CA THR A 330 12.06 -19.73 0.39
C THR A 330 11.17 -19.39 1.59
N PRO A 331 11.09 -20.24 2.64
CA PRO A 331 10.25 -19.95 3.82
C PRO A 331 10.51 -18.57 4.45
N VAL A 332 11.75 -18.09 4.40
CA VAL A 332 12.09 -16.73 4.84
C VAL A 332 11.41 -15.69 3.96
N PHE A 333 11.56 -15.79 2.64
CA PHE A 333 10.95 -14.85 1.69
C PHE A 333 9.42 -14.84 1.79
N THR A 334 8.76 -16.00 1.88
CA THR A 334 7.29 -16.04 2.01
C THR A 334 6.80 -15.38 3.30
N LYS A 335 7.53 -15.53 4.41
CA LYS A 335 7.26 -14.82 5.67
C LYS A 335 7.49 -13.31 5.56
N ILE A 336 8.53 -12.87 4.84
CA ILE A 336 8.76 -11.45 4.52
C ILE A 336 7.57 -10.90 3.74
N ALA A 337 7.16 -11.58 2.65
CA ALA A 337 6.01 -11.19 1.83
C ALA A 337 4.72 -11.07 2.67
N GLY A 338 4.47 -12.08 3.51
CA GLY A 338 3.32 -12.11 4.42
C GLY A 338 3.33 -10.94 5.41
N HIS A 339 4.48 -10.56 5.95
CA HIS A 339 4.58 -9.41 6.86
C HIS A 339 4.39 -8.07 6.13
N LEU A 340 5.05 -7.90 4.98
CA LEU A 340 4.92 -6.69 4.16
C LEU A 340 3.48 -6.48 3.68
N SER A 341 2.70 -7.54 3.47
CA SER A 341 1.28 -7.45 3.10
C SER A 341 0.40 -6.74 4.14
N LYS A 342 0.86 -6.68 5.40
CA LYS A 342 0.21 -6.00 6.54
C LYS A 342 0.62 -4.52 6.66
N VAL A 343 1.59 -4.06 5.86
CA VAL A 343 2.06 -2.68 5.84
C VAL A 343 1.14 -1.83 4.98
N ALA A 344 0.55 -0.77 5.56
CA ALA A 344 -0.36 0.15 4.88
C ALA A 344 -1.50 -0.55 4.11
N SER A 345 -2.16 0.16 3.21
CA SER A 345 -3.17 -0.35 2.28
C SER A 345 -2.56 -0.70 0.91
N PRO A 346 -3.23 -1.54 0.08
CA PRO A 346 -2.73 -1.88 -1.25
C PRO A 346 -2.40 -0.66 -2.14
N PHE A 347 -3.28 0.34 -2.17
CA PHE A 347 -3.08 1.56 -2.97
C PHE A 347 -1.99 2.50 -2.42
N VAL A 348 -1.57 2.34 -1.16
CA VAL A 348 -0.34 2.97 -0.65
C VAL A 348 0.87 2.16 -1.08
N ARG A 349 0.87 0.84 -0.86
CA ARG A 349 2.00 -0.06 -1.22
C ARG A 349 2.33 -0.09 -2.71
N ASN A 350 1.35 0.16 -3.57
CA ASN A 350 1.55 0.23 -5.02
C ASN A 350 2.44 1.39 -5.44
N THR A 351 2.57 2.43 -4.61
CA THR A 351 3.38 3.63 -4.90
C THR A 351 4.51 3.84 -3.89
N ALA A 352 4.31 3.45 -2.63
CA ALA A 352 5.36 3.48 -1.60
C ALA A 352 6.51 2.54 -1.99
N THR A 353 7.74 2.99 -1.84
CA THR A 353 8.92 2.22 -2.20
C THR A 353 9.57 1.59 -0.97
N VAL A 354 10.23 0.44 -1.16
CA VAL A 354 11.00 -0.21 -0.07
C VAL A 354 12.12 0.70 0.42
N GLY A 355 12.80 1.41 -0.49
CA GLY A 355 13.89 2.31 -0.14
C GLY A 355 13.42 3.54 0.63
N GLY A 356 12.30 4.14 0.21
CA GLY A 356 11.71 5.27 0.95
C GLY A 356 11.35 4.89 2.39
N ASN A 357 10.83 3.68 2.60
CA ASN A 357 10.52 3.17 3.93
C ASN A 357 11.77 2.99 4.81
N VAL A 358 12.84 2.41 4.25
CA VAL A 358 14.13 2.21 4.96
C VAL A 358 14.81 3.54 5.27
N ILE A 359 14.81 4.50 4.33
CA ILE A 359 15.31 5.86 4.58
C ILE A 359 14.52 6.55 5.68
N MET A 360 13.19 6.42 5.70
CA MET A 360 12.36 6.99 6.77
C MET A 360 12.71 6.39 8.14
N ALA A 361 12.95 5.07 8.21
CA ALA A 361 13.36 4.40 9.45
C ALA A 361 14.69 4.96 9.98
N GLN A 362 15.62 5.29 9.09
CA GLN A 362 16.95 5.77 9.45
C GLN A 362 17.01 7.28 9.74
N ARG A 363 16.25 8.10 9.00
CA ARG A 363 16.30 9.58 9.11
C ARG A 363 15.24 10.17 10.03
N LEU A 364 14.06 9.58 10.11
CA LEU A 364 12.86 10.18 10.72
C LEU A 364 12.33 9.38 11.93
N GLN A 365 13.12 8.44 12.45
CA GLN A 365 12.73 7.56 13.55
C GLN A 365 11.41 6.82 13.28
N PHE A 366 11.19 6.40 12.03
CA PHE A 366 9.92 5.79 11.62
C PHE A 366 9.80 4.35 12.15
N PRO A 367 8.71 4.00 12.87
CA PRO A 367 8.47 2.64 13.38
C PRO A 367 8.17 1.66 12.25
N SER A 368 9.22 1.23 11.53
CA SER A 368 9.13 0.46 10.31
C SER A 368 9.04 -1.04 10.55
N ASP A 369 7.98 -1.67 10.06
CA ASP A 369 7.89 -3.13 9.93
C ASP A 369 8.90 -3.68 8.91
N ILE A 370 9.13 -2.97 7.81
CA ILE A 370 10.00 -3.41 6.73
C ILE A 370 11.45 -3.46 7.21
N ALA A 371 11.94 -2.39 7.85
CA ALA A 371 13.30 -2.34 8.39
C ALA A 371 13.53 -3.43 9.44
N THR A 372 12.54 -3.67 10.31
CA THR A 372 12.62 -4.71 11.35
C THR A 372 12.75 -6.12 10.75
N VAL A 373 11.93 -6.42 9.74
CA VAL A 373 11.98 -7.72 9.06
C VAL A 373 13.28 -7.90 8.27
N LEU A 374 13.73 -6.86 7.57
CA LEU A 374 14.97 -6.89 6.80
C LEU A 374 16.21 -7.01 7.70
N LEU A 375 16.18 -6.39 8.88
CA LEU A 375 17.22 -6.51 9.91
C LEU A 375 17.38 -7.98 10.35
N ALA A 376 16.27 -8.63 10.70
CA ALA A 376 16.29 -10.05 11.09
C ALA A 376 16.71 -10.99 9.96
N ALA A 377 16.35 -10.66 8.72
CA ALA A 377 16.72 -11.44 7.55
C ALA A 377 18.22 -11.33 7.18
N GLY A 378 19.01 -10.52 7.90
CA GLY A 378 20.43 -10.31 7.60
C GLY A 378 20.66 -9.52 6.32
N SER A 379 19.74 -8.62 5.98
CA SER A 379 19.82 -7.84 4.74
C SER A 379 21.01 -6.87 4.74
N THR A 380 21.51 -6.55 3.55
CA THR A 380 22.51 -5.49 3.34
C THR A 380 21.93 -4.40 2.45
N VAL A 381 22.37 -3.17 2.63
CA VAL A 381 21.98 -2.03 1.81
C VAL A 381 23.18 -1.47 1.07
N THR A 382 22.96 -1.03 -0.16
CA THR A 382 23.96 -0.31 -0.95
C THR A 382 23.56 1.16 -1.02
N VAL A 383 24.40 2.05 -0.51
CA VAL A 383 24.17 3.49 -0.50
C VAL A 383 25.24 4.21 -1.30
N GLN A 384 24.84 5.25 -2.03
CA GLN A 384 25.72 6.17 -2.71
C GLN A 384 25.77 7.48 -1.91
N THR A 385 26.95 7.82 -1.41
CA THR A 385 27.22 9.12 -0.80
C THR A 385 27.80 10.07 -1.86
N ALA A 386 28.06 11.33 -1.51
CA ALA A 386 28.72 12.27 -2.41
C ALA A 386 30.13 11.83 -2.88
N SER A 387 30.81 10.95 -2.14
CA SER A 387 32.22 10.58 -2.42
C SER A 387 32.45 9.11 -2.74
N LYS A 388 31.54 8.21 -2.34
CA LYS A 388 31.74 6.76 -2.47
C LYS A 388 30.44 5.98 -2.39
N MET A 389 30.46 4.80 -2.99
CA MET A 389 29.46 3.76 -2.79
C MET A 389 29.86 2.89 -1.59
N LEU A 390 28.92 2.60 -0.71
CA LEU A 390 29.12 1.76 0.46
C LEU A 390 28.07 0.64 0.47
N ARG A 391 28.50 -0.56 0.89
CA ARG A 391 27.61 -1.65 1.24
C ARG A 391 27.69 -1.87 2.74
N LEU A 392 26.55 -1.75 3.41
CA LEU A 392 26.41 -1.84 4.87
C LEU A 392 25.42 -2.96 5.20
N THR A 393 25.59 -3.60 6.35
CA THR A 393 24.50 -4.40 6.93
C THR A 393 23.33 -3.49 7.29
N MET A 394 22.12 -4.04 7.35
CA MET A 394 20.95 -3.27 7.80
C MET A 394 21.15 -2.70 9.21
N GLU A 395 21.87 -3.42 10.08
CA GLU A 395 22.19 -2.95 11.44
C GLU A 395 23.11 -1.72 11.42
N GLU A 396 24.25 -1.81 10.71
CA GLU A 396 25.18 -0.68 10.56
C GLU A 396 24.49 0.55 9.92
N PHE A 397 23.60 0.32 8.95
CA PHE A 397 22.86 1.38 8.29
C PHE A 397 21.84 2.08 9.21
N LEU A 398 21.21 1.35 10.12
CA LEU A 398 20.24 1.93 11.06
C LEU A 398 20.94 2.65 12.23
N GLU A 399 22.08 2.13 12.70
CA GLU A 399 22.84 2.68 13.83
C GLU A 399 23.71 3.90 13.48
N GLN A 400 24.07 4.07 12.22
CA GLN A 400 24.84 5.25 11.79
C GLN A 400 24.02 6.55 11.95
N PRO A 401 24.69 7.71 12.08
CA PRO A 401 24.01 9.00 12.11
C PRO A 401 23.05 9.19 10.92
N PRO A 402 21.95 9.97 11.07
CA PRO A 402 20.99 10.22 10.01
C PRO A 402 21.68 10.59 8.69
N CYS A 403 21.29 9.91 7.61
CA CYS A 403 21.84 10.16 6.29
C CYS A 403 21.61 11.62 5.89
N ASP A 404 22.63 12.23 5.28
CA ASP A 404 22.50 13.56 4.69
C ASP A 404 21.50 13.55 3.52
N ALA A 405 21.08 14.74 3.08
CA ALA A 405 20.08 14.84 2.02
C ALA A 405 20.59 14.38 0.65
N LYS A 406 21.91 14.24 0.47
CA LYS A 406 22.56 13.83 -0.78
C LYS A 406 22.81 12.32 -0.86
N THR A 407 22.61 11.60 0.24
CA THR A 407 22.80 10.15 0.32
C THR A 407 21.61 9.44 -0.30
N ILE A 408 21.89 8.59 -1.29
CA ILE A 408 20.89 7.81 -2.01
C ILE A 408 21.04 6.35 -1.64
N LEU A 409 19.95 5.75 -1.18
CA LEU A 409 19.85 4.30 -1.11
C LEU A 409 19.65 3.76 -2.54
N LEU A 410 20.56 2.91 -3.01
CA LEU A 410 20.50 2.32 -4.34
C LEU A 410 19.70 1.02 -4.35
N SER A 411 20.07 0.09 -3.47
CA SER A 411 19.49 -1.25 -3.43
C SER A 411 19.52 -1.86 -2.02
N ILE A 412 18.68 -2.88 -1.84
CA ILE A 412 18.59 -3.72 -0.65
C ILE A 412 18.76 -5.17 -1.13
N PHE A 413 19.76 -5.87 -0.59
CA PHE A 413 19.96 -7.28 -0.83
C PHE A 413 19.50 -8.10 0.37
N VAL A 414 18.58 -9.04 0.13
CA VAL A 414 18.06 -9.99 1.12
C VAL A 414 18.66 -11.38 0.82
N PRO A 415 19.46 -11.95 1.72
CA PRO A 415 20.08 -13.24 1.50
C PRO A 415 19.05 -14.38 1.48
N ASP A 416 19.32 -15.40 0.67
CA ASP A 416 18.57 -16.65 0.73
C ASP A 416 19.17 -17.55 1.81
N TRP A 417 18.34 -17.93 2.78
CA TRP A 417 18.73 -18.81 3.88
C TRP A 417 18.44 -20.30 3.59
N GLY A 418 17.86 -20.61 2.42
CA GLY A 418 17.41 -21.94 2.10
C GLY A 418 16.23 -22.39 2.96
N SER A 419 15.98 -23.71 2.97
CA SER A 419 14.83 -24.31 3.67
C SER A 419 15.23 -25.21 4.83
N ASP A 420 16.48 -25.65 4.89
CA ASP A 420 16.91 -26.67 5.84
C ASP A 420 17.33 -26.05 7.17
N ASN A 421 16.68 -26.48 8.25
CA ASN A 421 16.97 -26.07 9.63
C ASN A 421 16.97 -24.55 9.88
N VAL A 422 16.25 -23.78 9.07
CA VAL A 422 16.05 -22.34 9.26
C VAL A 422 14.60 -22.08 9.63
N ILE A 423 14.41 -21.32 10.70
CA ILE A 423 13.10 -20.90 11.18
C ILE A 423 13.09 -19.38 11.19
N PHE A 424 12.12 -18.80 10.49
CA PHE A 424 11.93 -17.35 10.43
C PHE A 424 10.49 -17.01 10.78
N GLU A 425 10.30 -16.33 11.90
CA GLU A 425 8.98 -15.93 12.38
C GLU A 425 8.90 -14.43 12.57
N THR A 426 7.75 -13.87 12.20
CA THR A 426 7.51 -12.43 12.33
C THR A 426 6.25 -12.20 13.14
N SER A 427 6.28 -11.19 14.00
CA SER A 427 5.16 -10.84 14.88
C SER A 427 4.89 -9.35 14.87
N ARG A 428 3.63 -8.98 15.06
CA ARG A 428 3.18 -7.59 15.03
C ARG A 428 1.95 -7.41 15.90
N ALA A 429 1.99 -6.45 16.81
CA ALA A 429 0.82 -5.97 17.54
C ALA A 429 0.48 -4.56 17.06
N SER A 430 -0.79 -4.33 16.71
CA SER A 430 -1.27 -3.02 16.27
C SER A 430 -2.74 -2.87 16.61
N PRO A 431 -3.30 -1.64 16.59
CA PRO A 431 -4.73 -1.42 16.77
C PRO A 431 -5.61 -2.16 15.74
N ARG A 432 -5.05 -2.50 14.57
CA ARG A 432 -5.73 -3.20 13.48
C ARG A 432 -4.84 -4.36 12.99
N PRO A 433 -5.05 -5.60 13.47
CA PRO A 433 -4.11 -6.70 13.26
C PRO A 433 -3.86 -7.06 11.79
N PHE A 434 -4.85 -6.81 10.91
CA PHE A 434 -4.76 -7.08 9.48
C PHE A 434 -4.12 -5.95 8.64
N GLY A 435 -3.58 -4.91 9.28
CA GLY A 435 -2.82 -3.84 8.62
C GLY A 435 -3.49 -2.47 8.64
N ASN A 436 -2.97 -1.55 7.81
CA ASN A 436 -3.40 -0.15 7.75
C ASN A 436 -3.40 0.57 9.13
N ALA A 437 -2.44 0.20 9.98
CA ALA A 437 -2.14 0.83 11.26
C ALA A 437 -0.65 0.67 11.57
N VAL A 438 -0.09 1.64 12.29
CA VAL A 438 1.27 1.54 12.84
C VAL A 438 1.25 0.53 13.98
N SER A 439 2.32 -0.26 14.11
CA SER A 439 2.48 -1.23 15.18
C SER A 439 2.81 -0.57 16.53
N PHE A 440 2.33 -1.18 17.62
CA PHE A 440 2.84 -0.90 18.95
C PHE A 440 4.21 -1.55 19.16
N VAL A 441 4.39 -2.75 18.63
CA VAL A 441 5.65 -3.50 18.58
C VAL A 441 5.59 -4.40 17.35
N ASN A 442 6.70 -4.51 16.64
CA ASN A 442 6.93 -5.56 15.66
C ASN A 442 8.23 -6.29 15.96
N SER A 443 8.34 -7.52 15.48
CA SER A 443 9.56 -8.31 15.61
C SER A 443 9.71 -9.27 14.44
N ALA A 444 10.95 -9.66 14.19
CA ALA A 444 11.30 -10.72 13.26
C ALA A 444 12.47 -11.49 13.84
N PHE A 445 12.34 -12.81 13.88
CA PHE A 445 13.30 -13.71 14.50
C PHE A 445 13.74 -14.75 13.50
N LEU A 446 15.05 -14.90 13.34
CA LEU A 446 15.68 -15.91 12.52
C LEU A 446 16.48 -16.84 13.43
N ALA A 447 16.27 -18.14 13.35
CA ALA A 447 17.11 -19.13 14.02
C ALA A 447 17.55 -20.20 13.02
N ARG A 448 18.84 -20.54 13.07
CA ARG A 448 19.40 -21.72 12.42
C ARG A 448 19.69 -22.76 13.47
N THR A 449 19.16 -23.96 13.27
CA THR A 449 19.31 -25.06 14.22
C THR A 449 20.13 -26.21 13.64
N SER A 450 20.68 -27.08 14.47
CA SER A 450 21.22 -28.36 14.03
C SER A 450 20.84 -29.52 14.95
N GLY A 451 20.82 -30.73 14.39
CA GLY A 451 20.57 -31.98 15.11
C GLY A 451 19.32 -31.91 16.01
N GLN A 452 19.52 -32.07 17.32
CA GLN A 452 18.49 -32.01 18.38
C GLN A 452 17.96 -30.58 18.65
N LEU A 453 17.77 -29.75 17.62
CA LEU A 453 17.31 -28.36 17.71
C LEU A 453 18.23 -27.46 18.57
N ILE A 454 19.55 -27.67 18.46
CA ILE A 454 20.54 -26.77 19.06
C ILE A 454 20.61 -25.52 18.20
N ILE A 455 20.54 -24.33 18.82
CA ILE A 455 20.64 -23.05 18.10
C ILE A 455 22.09 -22.79 17.70
N GLU A 456 22.40 -22.83 16.41
CA GLU A 456 23.73 -22.49 15.88
C GLU A 456 23.89 -20.99 15.69
N ASP A 457 22.84 -20.35 15.17
CA ASP A 457 22.79 -18.94 14.90
C ASP A 457 21.38 -18.40 15.15
N ILE A 458 21.29 -17.17 15.62
CA ILE A 458 20.01 -16.55 15.95
C ILE A 458 20.09 -15.03 15.82
N CYS A 459 19.08 -14.45 15.20
CA CYS A 459 18.87 -13.02 15.09
C CYS A 459 17.50 -12.67 15.66
N LEU A 460 17.45 -11.79 16.65
CA LEU A 460 16.26 -11.36 17.35
C LEU A 460 16.04 -9.86 17.16
N ALA A 461 15.37 -9.47 16.07
CA ALA A 461 15.09 -8.06 15.78
C ALA A 461 13.75 -7.62 16.38
N PHE A 462 13.74 -6.44 17.00
CA PHE A 462 12.56 -5.77 17.53
C PHE A 462 12.49 -4.35 16.98
N GLY A 463 11.28 -3.86 16.73
CA GLY A 463 11.05 -2.50 16.30
C GLY A 463 9.76 -1.92 16.87
N ALA A 464 9.56 -0.62 16.62
CA ALA A 464 8.41 0.15 17.05
C ALA A 464 8.14 0.20 18.57
N TYR A 465 9.01 -0.34 19.43
CA TYR A 465 8.75 -0.44 20.88
C TYR A 465 9.06 0.84 21.67
N GLY A 466 9.28 1.98 20.99
CA GLY A 466 9.61 3.26 21.60
C GLY A 466 11.07 3.66 21.49
N VAL A 467 11.77 3.22 20.45
CA VAL A 467 13.16 3.57 20.14
C VAL A 467 13.27 4.11 18.72
N ASP A 468 14.39 4.75 18.43
CA ASP A 468 14.66 5.45 17.17
C ASP A 468 14.55 4.55 15.93
N HIS A 469 15.07 3.33 16.00
CA HIS A 469 15.02 2.37 14.90
C HIS A 469 14.93 0.93 15.41
N ALA A 470 14.74 -0.02 14.50
CA ALA A 470 14.76 -1.44 14.85
C ALA A 470 16.15 -1.85 15.37
N THR A 471 16.20 -2.68 16.40
CA THR A 471 17.44 -3.13 17.05
C THR A 471 17.43 -4.64 17.27
N ARG A 472 18.61 -5.20 17.52
CA ARG A 472 18.79 -6.61 17.85
C ARG A 472 18.97 -6.82 19.35
N ALA A 473 18.35 -7.87 19.88
CA ALA A 473 18.56 -8.30 21.26
C ALA A 473 19.85 -9.12 21.43
N ARG A 474 21.02 -8.55 21.08
CA ARG A 474 22.31 -9.25 21.02
C ARG A 474 22.66 -10.03 22.30
N LYS A 475 22.40 -9.46 23.48
CA LYS A 475 22.62 -10.15 24.76
C LYS A 475 21.83 -11.45 24.89
N VAL A 476 20.61 -11.48 24.36
CA VAL A 476 19.75 -12.66 24.35
C VAL A 476 20.20 -13.64 23.27
N GLU A 477 20.58 -13.15 22.09
CA GLU A 477 21.14 -13.97 21.01
C GLU A 477 22.40 -14.73 21.47
N GLU A 478 23.35 -14.04 22.10
CA GLU A 478 24.58 -14.62 22.67
C GLU A 478 24.27 -15.68 23.73
N PHE A 479 23.28 -15.43 24.58
CA PHE A 479 22.84 -16.39 25.58
C PHE A 479 22.25 -17.66 24.96
N LEU A 480 21.48 -17.54 23.87
CA LEU A 480 20.77 -18.66 23.24
C LEU A 480 21.67 -19.52 22.36
N LYS A 481 22.74 -18.95 21.80
CA LYS A 481 23.67 -19.65 20.93
C LYS A 481 24.30 -20.88 21.61
N GLY A 482 24.24 -22.02 20.93
CA GLY A 482 24.75 -23.31 21.40
C GLY A 482 23.85 -24.03 22.41
N LYS A 483 22.65 -23.50 22.73
CA LYS A 483 21.71 -24.15 23.67
C LYS A 483 20.62 -24.93 22.94
N SER A 484 20.14 -25.98 23.60
CA SER A 484 18.88 -26.63 23.28
C SER A 484 17.73 -25.95 24.03
N MET A 485 16.54 -25.96 23.42
CA MET A 485 15.36 -25.32 24.02
C MET A 485 14.79 -26.14 25.16
N SER A 486 14.69 -25.50 26.33
CA SER A 486 14.08 -26.05 27.55
C SER A 486 13.41 -24.93 28.34
N ALA A 487 12.46 -25.26 29.21
CA ALA A 487 11.74 -24.26 30.00
C ALA A 487 12.67 -23.31 30.81
N PRO A 488 13.75 -23.79 31.46
CA PRO A 488 14.70 -22.89 32.14
C PRO A 488 15.42 -21.93 31.20
N VAL A 489 15.80 -22.39 30.00
CA VAL A 489 16.45 -21.54 28.98
C VAL A 489 15.51 -20.45 28.48
N ILE A 490 14.23 -20.79 28.25
CA ILE A 490 13.21 -19.82 27.83
C ILE A 490 12.98 -18.76 28.92
N LEU A 491 12.86 -19.18 30.19
CA LEU A 491 12.64 -18.26 31.31
C LEU A 491 13.79 -17.25 31.44
N GLU A 492 15.03 -17.73 31.39
CA GLU A 492 16.22 -16.89 31.48
C GLU A 492 16.32 -15.92 30.28
N ALA A 493 16.06 -16.39 29.05
CA ALA A 493 16.06 -15.54 27.86
C ALA A 493 15.02 -14.41 27.95
N VAL A 494 13.83 -14.71 28.48
CA VAL A 494 12.77 -13.72 28.72
C VAL A 494 13.16 -12.72 29.81
N GLN A 495 13.85 -13.15 30.87
CA GLN A 495 14.35 -12.24 31.91
C GLN A 495 15.40 -11.29 31.33
N LEU A 496 16.37 -11.82 30.58
CA LEU A 496 17.39 -11.01 29.89
C LEU A 496 16.77 -10.01 28.91
N LEU A 497 15.71 -10.39 28.20
CA LEU A 497 15.04 -9.49 27.25
C LEU A 497 14.45 -8.25 27.93
N LYS A 498 13.93 -8.37 29.17
CA LYS A 498 13.35 -7.22 29.89
C LYS A 498 14.36 -6.11 30.15
N ASP A 499 15.63 -6.45 30.30
CA ASP A 499 16.71 -5.48 30.49
C ASP A 499 17.19 -4.87 29.16
N VAL A 500 16.87 -5.52 28.03
CA VAL A 500 17.25 -5.07 26.67
C VAL A 500 16.17 -4.19 26.06
N ILE A 501 14.91 -4.54 26.22
CA ILE A 501 13.77 -3.79 25.66
C ILE A 501 13.41 -2.66 26.63
N SER A 502 14.04 -1.50 26.40
CA SER A 502 13.81 -0.29 27.18
C SER A 502 13.24 0.81 26.26
N PRO A 503 11.92 1.08 26.31
CA PRO A 503 11.31 2.19 25.59
C PRO A 503 11.83 3.54 26.08
N SER A 504 12.06 4.48 25.16
CA SER A 504 12.44 5.86 25.47
C SER A 504 11.36 6.59 26.27
N GLU A 505 11.79 7.59 27.05
CA GLU A 505 10.88 8.46 27.80
C GLU A 505 9.83 9.11 26.88
N GLY A 506 8.58 9.18 27.34
CA GLY A 506 7.45 9.68 26.53
C GLY A 506 6.81 8.64 25.60
N THR A 507 7.35 7.41 25.51
CA THR A 507 6.69 6.33 24.75
C THR A 507 5.30 6.03 25.31
N THR A 508 4.31 5.93 24.45
CA THR A 508 2.94 5.54 24.84
C THR A 508 2.86 4.05 25.18
N HIS A 509 2.24 3.71 26.31
CA HIS A 509 2.07 2.33 26.78
C HIS A 509 3.37 1.51 26.89
N PRO A 510 4.42 1.99 27.58
CA PRO A 510 5.74 1.35 27.57
C PRO A 510 5.70 -0.07 28.18
N GLU A 511 4.99 -0.26 29.30
CA GLU A 511 4.82 -1.57 29.94
C GLU A 511 4.16 -2.60 29.01
N TYR A 512 3.13 -2.17 28.25
CA TYR A 512 2.47 -3.02 27.27
C TYR A 512 3.42 -3.42 26.14
N ARG A 513 4.24 -2.49 25.65
CA ARG A 513 5.24 -2.77 24.60
C ARG A 513 6.30 -3.76 25.08
N VAL A 514 6.82 -3.60 26.29
CA VAL A 514 7.76 -4.56 26.90
C VAL A 514 7.10 -5.94 27.05
N SER A 515 5.86 -5.99 27.53
CA SER A 515 5.12 -7.25 27.66
C SER A 515 4.92 -7.94 26.31
N LEU A 516 4.59 -7.19 25.26
CA LEU A 516 4.45 -7.74 23.91
C LEU A 516 5.75 -8.31 23.36
N ALA A 517 6.88 -7.60 23.53
CA ALA A 517 8.18 -8.09 23.10
C ALA A 517 8.55 -9.42 23.78
N VAL A 518 8.28 -9.52 25.10
CA VAL A 518 8.42 -10.76 25.87
C VAL A 518 7.51 -11.86 25.34
N SER A 519 6.23 -11.57 25.08
CA SER A 519 5.29 -12.55 24.53
C SER A 519 5.73 -13.07 23.17
N PHE A 520 6.22 -12.21 22.28
CA PHE A 520 6.73 -12.62 20.96
C PHE A 520 7.93 -13.55 21.11
N LEU A 521 8.92 -13.20 21.93
CA LEU A 521 10.08 -14.07 22.16
C LEU A 521 9.66 -15.40 22.77
N PHE A 522 8.80 -15.39 23.78
CA PHE A 522 8.31 -16.60 24.43
C PHE A 522 7.62 -17.55 23.44
N SER A 523 6.71 -17.02 22.62
CA SER A 523 6.00 -17.80 21.59
C SER A 523 6.98 -18.44 20.59
N PHE A 524 7.97 -17.67 20.14
CA PHE A 524 9.02 -18.16 19.22
C PHE A 524 9.88 -19.26 19.84
N LEU A 525 10.42 -19.06 21.05
CA LEU A 525 11.28 -20.07 21.67
C LEU A 525 10.51 -21.33 22.07
N SER A 526 9.23 -21.19 22.43
CA SER A 526 8.36 -22.31 22.73
C SER A 526 8.05 -23.15 21.47
N SER A 527 7.95 -22.51 20.29
CA SER A 527 7.86 -23.19 18.99
C SER A 527 9.05 -24.14 18.75
N LEU A 528 10.25 -23.68 19.11
CA LEU A 528 11.49 -24.41 18.95
C LEU A 528 11.59 -25.58 19.95
N GLY A 529 11.02 -25.43 21.15
CA GLY A 529 11.00 -26.48 22.17
C GLY A 529 9.96 -27.58 21.90
N ASN A 530 8.78 -27.25 21.38
CA ASN A 530 7.70 -28.22 21.16
C ASN A 530 7.95 -29.18 19.99
N ASN A 531 8.82 -28.81 19.05
CA ASN A 531 9.27 -29.72 17.98
C ASN A 531 10.09 -30.93 18.51
N GLN A 532 10.35 -31.03 19.81
CA GLN A 532 11.02 -32.18 20.45
C GLN A 532 10.08 -33.35 20.81
N ASN A 533 8.75 -33.20 20.77
CA ASN A 533 7.82 -34.13 21.43
C ASN A 533 6.64 -34.69 20.60
N GLU A 534 6.75 -34.84 19.27
CA GLU A 534 5.76 -35.66 18.53
C GLU A 534 6.37 -36.92 17.90
N PRO A 535 6.07 -38.11 18.44
CA PRO A 535 6.08 -39.35 17.67
C PRO A 535 4.85 -39.40 16.75
N GLU A 536 5.01 -39.89 15.52
CA GLU A 536 3.95 -40.02 14.49
C GLU A 536 2.71 -40.84 14.89
N SER A 537 2.65 -41.41 16.10
CA SER A 537 1.58 -42.31 16.56
C SER A 537 0.60 -41.71 17.59
N ALA A 538 0.75 -40.46 18.01
CA ALA A 538 -0.03 -39.89 19.13
C ALA A 538 -1.01 -38.76 18.74
N LYS A 539 -1.68 -38.85 17.59
CA LYS A 539 -2.79 -37.93 17.21
C LYS A 539 -4.08 -38.10 18.02
N ALA A 540 -4.09 -38.92 19.05
CA ALA A 540 -5.25 -39.14 19.90
C ALA A 540 -4.78 -39.24 21.36
N ILE A 541 -4.80 -38.12 22.07
CA ILE A 541 -5.23 -37.96 23.47
C ILE A 541 -4.84 -36.54 23.89
N ALA A 542 -5.85 -35.70 24.07
CA ALA A 542 -5.72 -34.34 24.59
C ALA A 542 -5.09 -34.36 26.00
N SER A 543 -4.04 -33.55 26.20
CA SER A 543 -3.55 -33.20 27.53
C SER A 543 -3.85 -31.73 27.83
N ASN A 544 -4.32 -31.51 29.05
CA ASN A 544 -4.93 -30.27 29.53
C ASN A 544 -3.96 -29.07 29.54
N GLY A 545 -4.47 -27.93 29.07
CA GLY A 545 -3.79 -26.63 29.10
C GLY A 545 -3.47 -26.12 27.70
N SER A 546 -4.51 -25.76 26.93
CA SER A 546 -4.40 -25.29 25.55
C SER A 546 -3.55 -24.01 25.44
N CYS A 547 -2.27 -24.18 25.10
CA CYS A 547 -1.49 -23.23 24.29
C CYS A 547 -1.61 -23.57 22.78
N ALA A 548 -2.67 -24.29 22.39
CA ALA A 548 -2.88 -24.82 21.04
C ALA A 548 -3.69 -23.88 20.14
N ASN A 549 -4.18 -22.73 20.64
CA ASN A 549 -4.95 -21.76 19.83
C ASN A 549 -4.06 -20.69 19.15
N GLY A 550 -2.73 -20.82 19.17
CA GLY A 550 -1.80 -19.81 18.62
C GLY A 550 -1.13 -20.17 17.29
N TYR A 551 -1.30 -21.41 16.81
CA TYR A 551 -0.62 -21.91 15.61
C TYR A 551 -1.61 -22.18 14.49
N GLU A 552 -2.13 -21.11 13.89
CA GLU A 552 -2.63 -21.19 12.52
C GLU A 552 -1.47 -20.94 11.55
N LYS A 553 -1.39 -21.78 10.51
CA LYS A 553 -0.38 -21.78 9.46
C LYS A 553 -0.48 -20.48 8.64
N TYR A 554 0.16 -19.41 9.11
CA TYR A 554 0.34 -18.19 8.32
C TYR A 554 1.45 -18.39 7.29
N GLY A 555 1.07 -18.84 6.09
CA GLY A 555 1.99 -19.08 4.96
C GLY A 555 1.36 -18.96 3.58
N LEU A 556 0.04 -19.03 3.49
CA LEU A 556 -0.78 -18.49 2.42
C LEU A 556 -1.83 -17.64 3.14
N VAL A 557 -2.48 -16.68 2.48
CA VAL A 557 -3.72 -16.10 3.05
C VAL A 557 -4.64 -17.29 3.30
N ALA A 558 -4.70 -17.76 4.55
CA ALA A 558 -5.57 -18.86 4.88
C ALA A 558 -6.97 -18.34 4.58
N SER A 559 -7.68 -19.06 3.72
CA SER A 559 -9.07 -18.80 3.35
C SER A 559 -10.00 -18.65 4.57
N ASP A 560 -9.54 -19.00 5.77
CA ASP A 560 -10.29 -18.99 7.01
C ASP A 560 -10.21 -17.66 7.79
N ASP A 561 -9.25 -16.77 7.51
CA ASP A 561 -9.07 -15.52 8.28
C ASP A 561 -9.96 -14.35 7.84
N LEU A 562 -10.71 -14.50 6.74
CA LEU A 562 -11.46 -13.40 6.14
C LEU A 562 -12.94 -13.61 5.77
N PRO A 563 -13.59 -14.79 5.80
CA PRO A 563 -14.97 -14.82 5.40
C PRO A 563 -15.83 -14.23 6.53
N VAL A 564 -16.15 -12.94 6.42
CA VAL A 564 -17.29 -12.35 7.10
C VAL A 564 -18.52 -13.12 6.59
N ARG A 565 -18.88 -14.17 7.32
CA ARG A 565 -20.11 -14.93 7.08
C ARG A 565 -21.25 -14.16 7.71
N SER A 566 -22.31 -13.98 6.95
CA SER A 566 -23.48 -13.24 7.43
C SER A 566 -24.76 -13.91 6.95
N ARG A 567 -25.79 -13.84 7.79
CA ARG A 567 -27.15 -14.25 7.45
C ARG A 567 -28.08 -13.09 7.79
N GLN A 568 -28.96 -12.77 6.85
CA GLN A 568 -29.99 -11.74 7.03
C GLN A 568 -31.34 -12.39 6.81
N GLU A 569 -32.25 -12.21 7.77
CA GLU A 569 -33.63 -12.67 7.67
C GLU A 569 -34.54 -11.45 7.56
N LEU A 570 -35.37 -11.44 6.53
CA LEU A 570 -36.22 -10.30 6.20
C LEU A 570 -37.63 -10.80 5.95
N VAL A 571 -38.60 -10.05 6.45
CA VAL A 571 -40.03 -10.28 6.19
C VAL A 571 -40.49 -9.20 5.23
N PHE A 572 -40.93 -9.62 4.05
CA PHE A 572 -41.45 -8.73 3.02
C PHE A 572 -42.97 -8.64 3.09
N SER A 573 -43.52 -7.45 2.88
CA SER A 573 -44.95 -7.24 2.73
C SER A 573 -45.24 -6.48 1.44
N ASP A 574 -46.29 -6.90 0.74
CA ASP A 574 -46.84 -6.23 -0.44
C ASP A 574 -48.08 -5.37 -0.11
N GLU A 575 -48.47 -5.30 1.18
CA GLU A 575 -49.71 -4.65 1.64
C GLU A 575 -49.75 -3.14 1.33
N TYR A 576 -48.63 -2.43 1.51
CA TYR A 576 -48.53 -0.98 1.27
C TYR A 576 -47.32 -0.65 0.39
N LYS A 577 -47.41 -0.69 -0.93
CA LYS A 577 -46.25 -0.39 -1.79
C LYS A 577 -45.85 1.10 -1.72
N PRO A 578 -44.56 1.46 -1.51
CA PRO A 578 -43.37 0.59 -1.46
C PRO A 578 -42.90 0.17 -0.04
N VAL A 579 -43.68 0.43 1.02
CA VAL A 579 -43.38 0.05 2.40
C VAL A 579 -43.25 -1.48 2.53
N GLY A 580 -42.25 -1.94 3.30
CA GLY A 580 -41.97 -3.37 3.47
C GLY A 580 -41.19 -4.01 2.33
N LYS A 581 -40.80 -3.23 1.31
CA LYS A 581 -39.93 -3.69 0.21
C LYS A 581 -38.48 -3.25 0.36
N PRO A 582 -37.55 -4.07 -0.17
CA PRO A 582 -36.14 -3.80 -0.17
C PRO A 582 -35.74 -2.78 -1.24
N ILE A 583 -36.19 -1.53 -1.11
CA ILE A 583 -35.93 -0.51 -2.13
C ILE A 583 -34.47 -0.07 -2.06
N THR A 584 -33.78 -0.16 -3.20
CA THR A 584 -32.43 0.39 -3.35
C THR A 584 -32.46 1.89 -3.06
N LYS A 585 -31.47 2.36 -2.30
CA LYS A 585 -31.37 3.78 -1.95
C LYS A 585 -31.36 4.65 -3.22
N ALA A 586 -32.26 5.62 -3.28
CA ALA A 586 -32.27 6.61 -4.35
C ALA A 586 -30.91 7.32 -4.46
N GLY A 587 -30.35 7.33 -5.67
CA GLY A 587 -29.04 7.93 -5.94
C GLY A 587 -27.83 7.10 -5.51
N ALA A 588 -27.97 5.83 -5.13
CA ALA A 588 -26.83 4.97 -4.79
C ALA A 588 -25.83 4.83 -5.95
N GLU A 589 -26.30 4.69 -7.20
CA GLU A 589 -25.43 4.64 -8.39
C GLU A 589 -24.76 5.99 -8.66
N LEU A 590 -25.47 7.09 -8.36
CA LEU A 590 -24.91 8.44 -8.45
C LEU A 590 -23.80 8.65 -7.40
N GLN A 591 -23.95 8.09 -6.20
CA GLN A 591 -22.90 8.05 -5.18
C GLN A 591 -21.72 7.19 -5.64
N ALA A 592 -21.99 6.03 -6.23
CA ALA A 592 -20.96 5.12 -6.72
C ALA A 592 -20.12 5.73 -7.84
N SER A 593 -20.75 6.40 -8.80
CA SER A 593 -20.06 7.14 -9.87
C SER A 593 -19.38 8.43 -9.43
N GLY A 594 -19.50 8.84 -8.17
CA GLY A 594 -18.86 10.06 -7.66
C GLY A 594 -19.64 11.35 -7.94
N GLY A 595 -20.87 11.24 -8.46
CA GLY A 595 -21.77 12.34 -8.76
C GLY A 595 -22.20 13.18 -7.55
N ARG A 596 -22.79 14.35 -7.85
CA ARG A 596 -23.01 15.48 -6.91
C ARG A 596 -24.13 15.29 -5.87
N LEU A 597 -24.27 14.10 -5.29
CA LEU A 597 -25.25 13.85 -4.22
C LEU A 597 -24.61 13.61 -2.85
N CYS A 598 -23.55 14.35 -2.54
CA CYS A 598 -23.21 14.63 -1.14
C CYS A 598 -23.75 16.02 -0.82
N MET A 599 -25.08 16.12 -0.62
CA MET A 599 -25.74 17.40 -0.24
C MET A 599 -25.18 18.02 1.06
N LEU A 600 -24.39 17.27 1.84
CA LEU A 600 -23.74 17.74 3.06
C LEU A 600 -22.26 18.15 2.90
N VAL A 601 -21.64 17.91 1.73
CA VAL A 601 -20.24 18.29 1.51
C VAL A 601 -20.20 19.50 0.58
N THR A 602 -20.34 20.68 1.18
CA THR A 602 -20.26 22.00 0.50
C THR A 602 -19.01 22.15 -0.36
N SER A 603 -17.92 21.44 -0.04
CA SER A 603 -16.66 21.47 -0.80
C SER A 603 -16.73 20.83 -2.20
N LEU A 604 -17.85 20.19 -2.58
CA LEU A 604 -18.08 19.69 -3.94
C LEU A 604 -18.75 20.72 -4.87
N LEU A 605 -19.24 21.84 -4.34
CA LEU A 605 -19.81 22.92 -5.13
C LEU A 605 -18.69 23.64 -5.92
N PRO A 606 -18.97 24.09 -7.16
CA PRO A 606 -18.05 24.98 -7.86
C PRO A 606 -17.72 26.21 -7.01
N ARG A 607 -16.44 26.62 -6.99
CA ARG A 607 -16.04 27.86 -6.32
C ARG A 607 -16.64 29.05 -7.08
N ILE A 608 -17.17 30.02 -6.34
CA ILE A 608 -17.54 31.33 -6.88
C ILE A 608 -16.28 32.20 -6.86
N ALA A 609 -16.11 33.08 -7.84
CA ALA A 609 -14.88 33.86 -8.04
C ALA A 609 -14.44 34.69 -6.80
N SER A 610 -15.37 35.05 -5.91
CA SER A 610 -15.13 35.85 -4.70
C SER A 610 -15.10 35.01 -3.40
N MET A 611 -14.99 33.69 -3.47
CA MET A 611 -15.04 32.83 -2.29
C MET A 611 -13.68 32.82 -1.57
N GLU A 612 -13.66 33.31 -0.33
CA GLU A 612 -12.48 33.30 0.55
C GLU A 612 -12.38 31.98 1.36
N HIS A 613 -11.15 31.61 1.74
CA HIS A 613 -10.90 30.47 2.64
C HIS A 613 -10.62 30.96 4.06
N LEU A 614 -11.34 30.40 5.03
CA LEU A 614 -11.10 30.63 6.44
C LEU A 614 -10.28 29.47 7.01
N SER A 615 -9.11 29.77 7.58
CA SER A 615 -8.35 28.84 8.42
C SER A 615 -8.45 29.29 9.87
N VAL A 616 -8.70 28.36 10.79
CA VAL A 616 -8.85 28.64 12.22
C VAL A 616 -7.55 28.23 12.92
N ALA A 617 -6.89 29.18 13.57
CA ALA A 617 -5.76 28.89 14.44
C ALA A 617 -6.26 28.50 15.84
N HIS A 618 -5.85 27.32 16.33
CA HIS A 618 -6.14 26.87 17.68
C HIS A 618 -4.87 26.87 18.52
N THR A 619 -4.96 27.38 19.75
CA THR A 619 -3.87 27.26 20.73
C THR A 619 -3.87 25.85 21.27
N LEU A 620 -2.82 25.07 20.99
CA LEU A 620 -2.53 23.85 21.73
C LEU A 620 -2.06 24.26 23.13
N MET A 621 -2.98 24.28 24.11
CA MET A 621 -2.55 24.34 25.51
C MET A 621 -1.81 23.04 25.82
N PRO A 622 -0.56 23.09 26.33
CA PRO A 622 0.12 21.89 26.80
C PRO A 622 -0.71 21.29 27.95
N ILE A 623 -1.12 20.03 27.79
CA ILE A 623 -1.75 19.23 28.85
C ILE A 623 -0.65 18.48 29.60
#